data_AF-A0A4Q2YN17-F1
#
_entry.id   AF-A0A4Q2YN17-F1
#
_cell.length_a   1.000
_cell.length_b   1.000
_cell.length_c   1.000
_cell.angle_alpha   90.00
_cell.angle_beta   90.00
_cell.angle_gamma   90.00
#
_symmetry.space_group_name_H-M   'P 1'
#
loop_
_entity.id
_entity.type
_entity.pdbx_description
1 polymer ?
#
loop_
_entity_poly.entity_id
_entity_poly.type
_entity_poly.pdbx_seq_one_letter_code
_entity_poly.pdbx_strand_id
1 'polypeptide(L)'
;MPKKAPGTKLIVRESGDLLNLSLTLPSGSKIDAPGSEVFPETLQAVDHYKPIRFQKTGPTWSASVKKNEYADGPLKELKLVLAKKGTPPVEVVWTAQ
;
A
#
# COMPACT_ATOMS: atom_id res chain seq x y z
N MET A 1 -11.48 -9.21 -9.79
CA MET A 1 -11.46 -8.51 -8.49
C MET A 1 -10.31 -9.08 -7.66
N PRO A 2 -9.44 -8.23 -7.10
CA PRO A 2 -8.37 -8.68 -6.22
C PRO A 2 -8.94 -9.35 -4.97
N LYS A 3 -8.15 -10.21 -4.33
CA LYS A 3 -8.54 -10.87 -3.07
C LYS A 3 -7.83 -10.18 -1.91
N LYS A 4 -8.53 -9.95 -0.80
CA LYS A 4 -7.93 -9.49 0.46
C LYS A 4 -6.78 -10.42 0.85
N ALA A 5 -5.68 -9.84 1.31
CA ALA A 5 -4.51 -10.56 1.78
C ALA A 5 -4.67 -10.95 3.27
N PRO A 6 -5.07 -12.19 3.62
CA PRO A 6 -5.18 -12.58 5.03
C PRO A 6 -3.82 -12.45 5.72
N GLY A 7 -3.80 -11.88 6.93
CA GLY A 7 -2.59 -11.70 7.72
C GLY A 7 -1.64 -10.59 7.26
N THR A 8 -2.01 -9.81 6.24
CA THR A 8 -1.23 -8.64 5.82
C THR A 8 -1.65 -7.41 6.61
N LYS A 9 -0.67 -6.64 7.07
CA LYS A 9 -0.90 -5.42 7.85
C LYS A 9 -0.29 -4.22 7.13
N LEU A 10 -1.12 -3.24 6.83
CA LEU A 10 -0.68 -1.92 6.37
C LEU A 10 -0.81 -0.93 7.53
N ILE A 11 0.27 -0.21 7.80
CA ILE A 11 0.32 0.89 8.76
C ILE A 11 0.60 2.15 7.96
N VAL A 12 -0.22 3.17 8.17
CA VAL A 12 -0.05 4.50 7.58
C VAL A 12 0.28 5.47 8.70
N ARG A 13 1.34 6.25 8.53
CA ARG A 13 1.71 7.33 9.44
C ARG A 13 1.89 8.62 8.67
N GLU A 14 1.20 9.66 9.10
CA GLU A 14 1.38 11.00 8.55
C GLU A 14 2.59 11.69 9.19
N SER A 15 3.42 12.36 8.40
CA SER A 15 4.54 13.18 8.86
C SER A 15 4.69 14.39 7.95
N GLY A 16 4.09 15.52 8.36
CA GLY A 16 3.99 16.70 7.51
C GLY A 16 3.26 16.38 6.21
N ASP A 17 3.93 16.63 5.08
CA ASP A 17 3.39 16.37 3.73
C ASP A 17 3.62 14.94 3.24
N LEU A 18 4.11 14.03 4.09
CA LEU A 18 4.39 12.64 3.73
C LEU A 18 3.46 11.66 4.42
N LEU A 19 3.06 10.64 3.66
CA LEU A 19 2.47 9.40 4.15
C LEU A 19 3.55 8.33 4.15
N ASN A 20 3.94 7.90 5.34
CA ASN A 20 4.86 6.79 5.54
C ASN A 20 4.05 5.50 5.67
N LEU A 21 4.26 4.59 4.74
CA LEU A 21 3.56 3.32 4.61
C LEU A 21 4.48 2.21 5.08
N SER A 22 3.98 1.35 5.96
CA SER A 22 4.67 0.15 6.41
C SER A 22 3.78 -1.06 6.19
N LEU A 23 4.25 -1.99 5.37
CA LEU A 23 3.56 -3.20 4.98
C LEU A 23 4.26 -4.42 5.59
N THR A 24 3.52 -5.19 6.38
CA THR A 24 3.96 -6.49 6.90
C THR A 24 3.21 -7.58 6.15
N LEU A 25 3.96 -8.47 5.50
CA LEU A 25 3.43 -9.66 4.84
C LEU A 25 3.58 -10.87 5.77
N PRO A 26 2.60 -11.80 5.80
CA PRO A 26 2.73 -13.02 6.58
C PRO A 26 3.84 -13.93 6.01
N SER A 27 4.49 -14.69 6.88
CA SER A 27 5.50 -15.68 6.48
C SER A 27 4.92 -16.68 5.47
N GLY A 28 5.63 -16.91 4.37
CA GLY A 28 5.17 -17.78 3.28
C GLY A 28 4.18 -17.12 2.30
N SER A 29 3.94 -15.81 2.43
CA SER A 29 3.16 -15.07 1.45
C SER A 29 3.77 -15.19 0.05
N LYS A 30 2.93 -15.49 -0.95
CA LYS A 30 3.31 -15.44 -2.38
C LYS A 30 3.37 -14.00 -2.92
N ILE A 31 3.07 -13.01 -2.07
CA ILE A 31 3.13 -11.59 -2.42
C ILE A 31 4.60 -11.18 -2.43
N ASP A 32 5.07 -10.78 -3.60
CA ASP A 32 6.42 -10.29 -3.80
C ASP A 32 6.40 -8.77 -3.91
N ALA A 33 6.42 -8.07 -2.77
CA ALA A 33 6.42 -6.60 -2.73
C ALA A 33 7.48 -5.89 -3.60
N PRO A 34 8.74 -6.37 -3.77
CA PRO A 34 9.75 -5.71 -4.60
C PRO A 34 9.54 -5.96 -6.10
N GLY A 35 8.89 -7.07 -6.47
CA GLY A 35 8.52 -7.40 -7.84
C GLY A 35 7.09 -6.98 -8.21
N SER A 36 6.37 -6.34 -7.29
CA SER A 36 4.99 -5.90 -7.50
C SER A 36 4.93 -4.40 -7.74
N GLU A 37 4.06 -4.01 -8.67
CA GLU A 37 3.61 -2.64 -8.76
C GLU A 37 2.48 -2.43 -7.76
N VAL A 38 2.57 -1.36 -6.97
CA VAL A 38 1.58 -1.06 -5.95
C VAL A 38 0.84 0.21 -6.33
N PHE A 39 -0.47 0.09 -6.50
CA PHE A 39 -1.33 1.18 -6.93
C PHE A 39 -2.37 1.50 -5.85
N PRO A 40 -2.68 2.79 -5.64
CA PRO A 40 -3.80 3.17 -4.78
C PRO A 40 -5.14 2.95 -5.50
N GLU A 41 -6.02 2.17 -4.88
CA GLU A 41 -7.42 2.01 -5.29
C GLU A 41 -8.36 2.72 -4.30
N THR A 42 -7.87 3.80 -3.67
CA THR A 42 -8.66 4.62 -2.76
C THR A 42 -9.38 5.70 -3.56
N LEU A 43 -10.70 5.85 -3.40
CA LEU A 43 -11.50 6.93 -4.04
C LEU A 43 -10.98 8.35 -3.78
N GLN A 44 -10.16 8.53 -2.74
CA GLN A 44 -9.59 9.81 -2.31
C GLN A 44 -8.22 10.10 -2.96
N ALA A 45 -7.66 9.15 -3.73
CA ALA A 45 -6.36 9.33 -4.35
C ALA A 45 -6.44 10.40 -5.46
N VAL A 46 -5.52 11.36 -5.41
CA VAL A 46 -5.45 12.45 -6.38
C VAL A 46 -4.78 11.97 -7.68
N ASP A 47 -3.80 11.07 -7.57
CA ASP A 47 -3.16 10.42 -8.71
C ASP A 47 -3.09 8.89 -8.52
N HIS A 48 -4.00 8.18 -9.19
CA HIS A 48 -4.07 6.72 -9.15
C HIS A 48 -2.98 6.02 -9.96
N TYR A 49 -2.30 6.73 -10.86
CA TYR A 49 -1.33 6.15 -11.80
C TYR A 49 0.09 6.20 -11.28
N LYS A 50 0.35 6.98 -10.22
CA LYS A 50 1.68 7.05 -9.62
C LYS A 50 1.97 5.80 -8.78
N PRO A 51 2.95 4.96 -9.16
CA PRO A 51 3.22 3.73 -8.45
C PRO A 51 3.91 4.01 -7.11
N ILE A 52 3.51 3.28 -6.08
CA ILE A 52 4.18 3.25 -4.78
C ILE A 52 5.30 2.22 -4.82
N ARG A 53 6.54 2.66 -4.59
CA ARG A 53 7.71 1.78 -4.56
C ARG A 53 8.06 1.44 -3.11
N PHE A 54 7.73 0.22 -2.69
CA PHE A 54 8.12 -0.30 -1.39
C PHE A 54 9.56 -0.81 -1.41
N GLN A 55 10.31 -0.49 -0.36
CA GLN A 55 11.66 -0.99 -0.11
C GLN A 55 11.65 -1.93 1.10
N LYS A 56 12.49 -2.96 1.09
CA LYS A 56 12.57 -3.91 2.21
C LYS A 56 13.35 -3.29 3.38
N THR A 57 12.75 -3.29 4.55
CA THR A 57 13.32 -2.81 5.82
C THR A 57 13.12 -3.91 6.86
N GLY A 58 14.04 -4.87 6.90
CA GLY A 58 13.97 -6.04 7.79
C GLY A 58 12.76 -6.95 7.46
N PRO A 59 11.84 -7.21 8.42
CA PRO A 59 10.63 -8.01 8.20
C PRO A 59 9.48 -7.23 7.56
N THR A 60 9.63 -5.91 7.41
CA THR A 60 8.61 -5.01 6.87
C THR A 60 9.05 -4.40 5.55
N TRP A 61 8.09 -3.86 4.82
CA TRP A 61 8.30 -3.08 3.62
C TRP A 61 7.89 -1.64 3.90
N SER A 62 8.69 -0.66 3.52
CA SER A 62 8.40 0.74 3.73
C SER A 62 8.33 1.52 2.43
N ALA A 63 7.41 2.47 2.35
CA ALA A 63 7.33 3.46 1.27
C ALA A 63 6.99 4.83 1.87
N SER A 64 7.42 5.90 1.20
CA SER A 64 7.03 7.27 1.56
C SER A 64 6.49 7.95 0.31
N VAL A 65 5.30 8.52 0.41
CA VAL A 65 4.62 9.20 -0.69
C VAL A 65 4.09 10.56 -0.21
N LYS A 66 3.92 11.52 -1.12
CA LYS A 66 3.38 12.82 -0.72
C LYS A 66 1.89 12.71 -0.45
N LYS A 67 1.41 13.28 0.65
CA LYS A 67 0.00 13.20 1.07
C LYS A 67 -0.94 13.78 0.02
N ASN A 68 -0.57 14.89 -0.61
CA ASN A 68 -1.33 15.55 -1.67
C ASN A 68 -1.45 14.72 -2.97
N GLU A 69 -0.76 13.59 -3.07
CA GLU A 69 -0.94 12.64 -4.20
C GLU A 69 -2.04 11.61 -3.89
N TYR A 70 -2.48 11.51 -2.63
CA TYR A 70 -3.35 10.43 -2.14
C TYR A 70 -4.57 10.89 -1.33
N ALA A 71 -4.59 12.13 -0.84
CA ALA A 71 -5.76 12.69 -0.17
C ALA A 71 -5.75 14.23 -0.22
N ASP A 72 -6.86 14.81 -0.68
CA ASP A 72 -7.18 16.24 -0.54
C ASP A 72 -7.76 16.59 0.84
N GLY A 73 -7.67 15.67 1.81
CA GLY A 73 -8.23 15.83 3.15
C GLY A 73 -7.71 14.78 4.14
N PRO A 74 -8.36 14.61 5.30
CA PRO A 74 -8.01 13.55 6.25
C PRO A 74 -8.22 12.17 5.61
N LEU A 75 -7.14 11.39 5.49
CA LEU A 75 -7.17 10.06 4.90
C LEU A 75 -7.86 9.07 5.86
N LYS A 76 -9.07 8.62 5.50
CA LYS A 76 -9.86 7.70 6.34
C LYS A 76 -9.65 6.23 5.96
N GLU A 77 -9.32 5.99 4.70
CA GLU A 77 -9.08 4.65 4.16
C GLU A 77 -7.93 4.74 3.15
N LEU A 78 -7.07 3.72 3.13
CA LEU A 78 -6.08 3.51 2.09
C LEU A 78 -6.16 2.07 1.60
N LYS A 79 -6.59 1.88 0.37
CA LYS A 79 -6.58 0.59 -0.32
C LYS A 79 -5.43 0.56 -1.31
N LEU A 80 -4.56 -0.43 -1.17
CA LEU A 80 -3.45 -0.69 -2.07
C LEU A 80 -3.65 -2.03 -2.78
N VAL A 81 -3.44 -2.03 -4.09
CA VAL A 81 -3.42 -3.24 -4.90
C VAL A 81 -1.97 -3.55 -5.25
N LEU A 82 -1.51 -4.73 -4.86
CA LEU A 82 -0.20 -5.27 -5.23
C LEU A 82 -0.39 -6.20 -6.42
N ALA A 83 0.18 -5.83 -7.56
CA ALA A 83 0.09 -6.59 -8.79
C ALA A 83 1.48 -7.02 -9.28
N LYS A 84 1.63 -8.31 -9.60
CA LYS A 84 2.82 -8.86 -10.25
C LYS A 84 2.41 -9.80 -11.37
N LYS A 85 3.13 -9.72 -12.50
CA LYS A 85 2.88 -10.59 -13.66
C LYS A 85 2.99 -12.07 -13.25
N GLY A 86 1.97 -12.85 -13.59
CA GLY A 86 1.91 -14.29 -13.29
C GLY A 86 1.36 -14.65 -11.90
N THR A 87 0.94 -13.66 -11.10
CA THR A 87 0.25 -13.89 -9.82
C THR A 87 -1.06 -13.11 -9.75
N PRO A 88 -2.11 -13.65 -9.10
CA PRO A 88 -3.32 -12.87 -8.85
C PRO A 88 -3.01 -11.60 -8.05
N PRO A 89 -3.63 -10.45 -8.39
CA PRO A 89 -3.44 -9.23 -7.63
C PRO A 89 -4.02 -9.38 -6.23
N VAL A 90 -3.39 -8.69 -5.28
CA VAL A 90 -3.73 -8.78 -3.87
C VAL A 90 -4.05 -7.41 -3.31
N GLU A 91 -5.13 -7.33 -2.56
CA GLU A 91 -5.59 -6.11 -1.91
C GLU A 91 -5.14 -6.05 -0.45
N VAL A 92 -4.67 -4.86 -0.06
CA VAL A 92 -4.35 -4.51 1.32
C VAL A 92 -5.06 -3.22 1.67
N VAL A 93 -5.82 -3.23 2.76
CA VAL A 93 -6.62 -2.09 3.19
C VAL A 93 -6.15 -1.65 4.57
N TRP A 94 -5.96 -0.35 4.72
CA TRP A 94 -5.84 0.34 5.99
C TRP A 94 -7.05 1.26 6.18
N THR A 95 -7.55 1.34 7.40
CA THR A 95 -8.58 2.30 7.81
C THR A 95 -8.08 3.06 9.03
N ALA A 96 -8.30 4.37 9.06
CA ALA A 96 -8.05 5.17 10.25
C ALA A 96 -8.86 4.60 11.42
N GLN A 97 -8.24 4.54 12.60
CA GLN A 97 -8.94 4.25 13.86
C GLN A 97 -9.54 5.52 14.43
#